data_AF-A0A937DW62-F1
#
_entry.id   AF-A0A937DW62-F1
#
_cell.length_a   1.000
_cell.length_b   1.000
_cell.length_c   1.000
_cell.angle_alpha   90.00
_cell.angle_beta   90.00
_cell.angle_gamma   90.00
#
_symmetry.space_group_name_H-M   'P 1'
#
loop_
_entity.id
_entity.type
_entity.pdbx_description
1 polymer ?
#
loop_
_entity_poly.entity_id
_entity_poly.type
_entity_poly.pdbx_seq_one_letter_code
_entity_poly.pdbx_strand_id
1 'polypeptide(L)'
;MKTGTFINKRLEETQVIDLLIENSICQYGSLNYFYNVTNVPRKDDLKFDRYYITKEILRQEIGLAPGQKPGDIDILIIPASGDKIFFEFSSAFELKVVRPTNKDYRKNSNSLGTTQTLGLIKDGFPLVGLIQVCMNEPINPVHLQYLPNFENVSEIFTFDPFPIYSVETQYKRVLKTDLPKYVGINIFGLSFTQEFIMVTQHSMKFTGFQEGYFNPNTKQSTIKSIENHFKQHRELYIEKVNTPTSQNIRD
;
A
#
# COMPACT_ATOMS: atom_id res chain seq x y z
N MET A 1 -28.44 2.22 -1.49
CA MET A 1 -27.44 3.17 -0.97
C MET A 1 -27.48 4.43 -1.85
N LYS A 2 -27.99 5.56 -1.34
CA LYS A 2 -27.76 6.87 -1.99
C LYS A 2 -26.24 7.04 -2.10
N THR A 3 -25.69 7.56 -3.20
CA THR A 3 -24.24 7.85 -3.27
C THR A 3 -23.82 8.49 -1.98
N GLY A 4 -22.92 7.82 -1.26
CA GLY A 4 -22.32 8.37 -0.07
C GLY A 4 -21.80 9.75 -0.45
N THR A 5 -22.33 10.77 0.18
CA THR A 5 -21.75 12.09 0.15
C THR A 5 -20.34 11.92 0.69
N PHE A 6 -19.34 11.90 -0.20
CA PHE A 6 -17.95 11.71 0.21
C PHE A 6 -17.42 13.02 0.79
N ILE A 7 -16.73 12.94 1.92
CA ILE A 7 -16.03 14.11 2.46
C ILE A 7 -14.76 14.32 1.64
N ASN A 8 -14.53 15.55 1.21
CA ASN A 8 -13.26 15.99 0.66
C ASN A 8 -12.21 16.08 1.78
N LYS A 9 -11.82 14.93 2.34
CA LYS A 9 -10.74 14.85 3.32
C LYS A 9 -9.44 14.70 2.56
N ARG A 10 -8.61 15.74 2.61
CA ARG A 10 -7.27 15.70 2.05
C ARG A 10 -6.29 15.30 3.14
N LEU A 11 -5.71 14.11 2.99
CA LEU A 11 -4.64 13.64 3.84
C LEU A 11 -3.30 13.91 3.16
N GLU A 12 -2.31 14.29 3.95
CA GLU A 12 -0.90 14.30 3.53
C GLU A 12 -0.30 12.88 3.54
N GLU A 13 0.84 12.71 2.88
CA GLU A 13 1.47 11.40 2.67
C GLU A 13 1.69 10.63 3.99
N THR A 14 2.29 11.28 4.99
CA THR A 14 2.43 10.77 6.37
C THR A 14 1.09 10.29 6.95
N GLN A 15 0.02 11.07 6.79
CA GLN A 15 -1.29 10.74 7.36
C GLN A 15 -1.94 9.56 6.63
N VAL A 16 -1.65 9.39 5.33
CA VAL A 16 -2.06 8.21 4.58
C VAL A 16 -1.28 7.00 5.05
N ILE A 17 0.05 7.10 5.25
CA ILE A 17 0.86 6.02 5.79
C ILE A 17 0.30 5.55 7.14
N ASP A 18 0.05 6.49 8.06
CA ASP A 18 -0.56 6.20 9.37
C ASP A 18 -1.89 5.47 9.23
N LEU A 19 -2.78 6.00 8.39
CA LEU A 19 -4.08 5.38 8.14
C LEU A 19 -3.95 3.94 7.63
N LEU A 20 -3.04 3.67 6.70
CA LEU A 20 -2.83 2.33 6.16
C LEU A 20 -2.27 1.38 7.21
N ILE A 21 -1.31 1.82 8.02
CA ILE A 21 -0.73 0.99 9.09
C ILE A 21 -1.77 0.70 10.18
N GLU A 22 -2.52 1.71 10.62
CA GLU A 22 -3.57 1.57 11.63
C GLU A 22 -4.66 0.60 11.17
N ASN A 23 -5.16 0.78 9.95
CA ASN A 23 -6.21 -0.06 9.36
C ASN A 23 -5.69 -1.39 8.79
N SER A 24 -4.38 -1.65 8.91
CA SER A 24 -3.84 -2.95 8.55
C SER A 24 -4.20 -4.00 9.59
N ILE A 25 -4.91 -5.01 9.12
CA ILE A 25 -5.29 -6.19 9.91
C ILE A 25 -4.36 -7.32 9.50
N CYS A 26 -3.71 -7.93 10.50
CA CYS A 26 -3.00 -9.19 10.31
C CYS A 26 -4.02 -10.31 10.44
N GLN A 27 -4.40 -10.95 9.34
CA GLN A 27 -5.33 -12.09 9.36
C GLN A 27 -4.72 -13.27 8.62
N TYR A 28 -4.50 -14.39 9.32
CA TYR A 28 -3.86 -15.60 8.78
C TYR A 28 -2.50 -15.34 8.10
N GLY A 29 -1.74 -14.35 8.58
CA GLY A 29 -0.49 -13.96 7.94
C GLY A 29 -0.66 -13.13 6.68
N SER A 30 -1.82 -12.49 6.50
CA SER A 30 -2.04 -11.46 5.47
C SER A 30 -2.09 -10.09 6.11
N LEU A 31 -1.54 -9.09 5.42
CA LEU A 31 -1.57 -7.68 5.81
C LEU A 31 -2.26 -6.91 4.68
N ASN A 32 -3.58 -6.68 4.77
CA ASN A 32 -4.46 -6.18 3.68
C ASN A 32 -3.82 -5.27 2.61
N TYR A 33 -3.22 -4.13 2.97
CA TYR A 33 -2.65 -3.16 2.00
C TYR A 33 -1.29 -3.56 1.43
N PHE A 34 -0.60 -4.48 2.11
CA PHE A 34 0.79 -4.85 1.86
C PHE A 34 0.93 -6.31 1.41
N TYR A 35 -0.17 -7.07 1.46
CA TYR A 35 -0.21 -8.53 1.33
C TYR A 35 0.52 -9.05 0.10
N ASN A 36 0.26 -8.42 -1.05
CA ASN A 36 0.78 -8.88 -2.32
C ASN A 36 2.32 -8.81 -2.40
N VAL A 37 2.97 -8.01 -1.54
CA VAL A 37 4.43 -7.95 -1.43
C VAL A 37 4.91 -8.75 -0.23
N THR A 38 4.22 -8.68 0.93
CA THR A 38 4.68 -9.35 2.15
C THR A 38 4.47 -10.87 2.15
N ASN A 39 3.63 -11.39 1.25
CA ASN A 39 3.35 -12.83 1.12
C ASN A 39 3.71 -13.36 -0.27
N VAL A 40 4.98 -13.20 -0.65
CA VAL A 40 5.49 -13.70 -1.93
C VAL A 40 5.27 -15.22 -2.11
N PRO A 41 5.02 -15.68 -3.35
CA PRO A 41 4.93 -17.11 -3.64
C PRO A 41 6.18 -17.86 -3.19
N ARG A 42 6.00 -18.90 -2.39
CA ARG A 42 7.07 -19.72 -1.81
C ARG A 42 6.70 -21.19 -1.82
N LYS A 43 7.74 -22.04 -1.75
CA LYS A 43 7.59 -23.50 -1.72
C LYS A 43 7.38 -24.05 -0.31
N ASP A 44 7.77 -23.29 0.71
CA ASP A 44 7.59 -23.69 2.10
C ASP A 44 6.20 -23.30 2.63
N ASP A 45 5.76 -24.01 3.66
CA ASP A 45 4.49 -23.76 4.34
C ASP A 45 4.62 -22.70 5.47
N LEU A 46 5.64 -21.82 5.39
CA LEU A 46 5.87 -20.83 6.44
C LEU A 46 4.69 -19.85 6.49
N LYS A 47 4.05 -19.76 7.64
CA LYS A 47 2.97 -18.81 7.90
C LYS A 47 3.45 -17.79 8.91
N PHE A 48 3.48 -16.53 8.48
CA PHE A 48 3.75 -15.42 9.38
C PHE A 48 2.52 -15.18 10.25
N ASP A 49 2.69 -15.06 11.55
CA ASP A 49 1.60 -14.76 12.48
C ASP A 49 1.68 -13.31 12.99
N ARG A 50 2.74 -12.60 12.62
CA ARG A 50 3.06 -11.28 13.14
C ARG A 50 3.88 -10.47 12.16
N TYR A 51 3.67 -9.16 12.19
CA TYR A 51 4.43 -8.18 11.43
C TYR A 51 4.88 -7.04 12.33
N TYR A 52 6.13 -6.64 12.20
CA TYR A 52 6.66 -5.42 12.77
C TYR A 52 6.72 -4.36 11.68
N ILE A 53 6.03 -3.24 11.87
CA ILE A 53 5.89 -2.19 10.88
C ILE A 53 6.44 -0.90 11.44
N THR A 54 7.28 -0.23 10.67
CA THR A 54 7.77 1.11 10.98
C THR A 54 7.70 1.96 9.71
N LYS A 55 7.85 3.26 9.85
CA LYS A 55 7.61 4.22 8.77
C LYS A 55 8.60 5.38 8.80
N GLU A 56 8.76 6.02 7.65
CA GLU A 56 9.50 7.28 7.48
C GLU A 56 10.92 7.22 8.08
N ILE A 57 11.60 6.07 7.94
CA ILE A 57 12.94 5.88 8.50
C ILE A 57 13.97 6.54 7.58
N LEU A 58 14.84 7.39 8.11
CA LEU A 58 15.92 7.95 7.29
C LEU A 58 16.88 6.83 6.86
N ARG A 59 17.32 6.86 5.60
CA ARG A 59 18.23 5.83 5.08
C ARG A 59 19.50 5.66 5.93
N GLN A 60 19.97 6.73 6.56
CA GLN A 60 21.17 6.73 7.40
C GLN A 60 20.93 6.03 8.75
N GLU A 61 19.71 6.06 9.27
CA GLU A 61 19.33 5.39 10.52
C GLU A 61 19.45 3.87 10.40
N ILE A 62 19.22 3.33 9.20
CA ILE A 62 19.47 1.92 8.89
C ILE A 62 20.86 1.68 8.28
N GLY A 63 21.78 2.65 8.38
CA GLY A 63 23.17 2.49 7.94
C GLY A 63 23.38 2.43 6.42
N LEU A 64 22.44 2.95 5.62
CA LEU A 64 22.64 3.13 4.18
C LEU A 64 23.39 4.43 3.88
N ALA A 65 24.13 4.45 2.77
CA ALA A 65 24.97 5.58 2.38
C ALA A 65 24.15 6.88 2.18
N PRO A 66 24.58 8.03 2.72
CA PRO A 66 23.87 9.31 2.56
C PRO A 66 23.90 9.81 1.10
N GLY A 67 22.99 10.74 0.77
CA GLY A 67 22.96 11.41 -0.55
C GLY A 67 22.45 10.55 -1.71
N GLN A 68 21.99 9.33 -1.43
CA GLN A 68 21.32 8.45 -2.40
C GLN A 68 19.79 8.52 -2.23
N LYS A 69 19.05 8.09 -3.25
CA LYS A 69 17.58 7.98 -3.21
C LYS A 69 17.16 6.53 -2.89
N PRO A 70 16.07 6.32 -2.13
CA PRO A 70 15.26 7.36 -1.49
C PRO A 70 15.96 7.94 -0.25
N GLY A 71 15.60 9.16 0.18
CA GLY A 71 16.22 9.78 1.37
C GLY A 71 15.84 9.05 2.66
N ASP A 72 14.65 8.49 2.64
CA ASP A 72 13.95 7.79 3.69
C ASP A 72 13.20 6.57 3.11
N ILE A 73 12.76 5.68 3.98
CA ILE A 73 11.97 4.51 3.64
C ILE A 73 10.57 4.76 4.20
N ASP A 74 9.60 5.00 3.32
CA ASP A 74 8.24 5.36 3.73
C ASP A 74 7.64 4.30 4.67
N ILE A 75 7.78 3.01 4.34
CA ILE A 75 7.30 1.90 5.17
C ILE A 75 8.27 0.72 5.10
N LEU A 76 8.63 0.17 6.26
CA LEU A 76 9.41 -1.06 6.39
C LEU A 76 8.65 -2.08 7.24
N ILE A 77 8.51 -3.30 6.71
CA ILE A 77 7.76 -4.39 7.33
C ILE A 77 8.67 -5.59 7.52
N ILE A 78 8.67 -6.18 8.72
CA ILE A 78 9.46 -7.36 9.06
C ILE A 78 8.50 -8.45 9.57
N PRO A 79 8.38 -9.58 8.85
CA PRO A 79 7.51 -10.67 9.27
C PRO A 79 8.15 -11.50 10.40
N ALA A 80 7.29 -12.12 11.20
CA ALA A 80 7.64 -13.04 12.28
C ALA A 80 6.65 -14.22 12.35
N SER A 81 7.12 -15.32 12.94
CA SER A 81 6.33 -16.52 13.21
C SER A 81 6.83 -17.15 14.51
N GLY A 82 5.94 -17.32 15.49
CA GLY A 82 6.32 -17.70 16.85
C GLY A 82 7.36 -16.74 17.44
N ASP A 83 8.51 -17.29 17.85
CA ASP A 83 9.63 -16.51 18.42
C ASP A 83 10.68 -16.09 17.38
N LYS A 84 10.48 -16.45 16.10
CA LYS A 84 11.45 -16.18 15.04
C LYS A 84 11.05 -14.96 14.22
N ILE A 85 12.01 -14.08 13.99
CA ILE A 85 11.90 -12.90 13.12
C ILE A 85 12.65 -13.17 11.82
N PHE A 86 12.03 -12.86 10.69
CA PHE A 86 12.49 -13.23 9.35
C PHE A 86 12.91 -11.99 8.56
N PHE A 87 14.07 -11.43 8.89
CA PHE A 87 14.61 -10.22 8.26
C PHE A 87 14.88 -10.37 6.76
N GLU A 88 15.16 -11.59 6.31
CA GLU A 88 15.32 -11.95 4.91
C GLU A 88 14.02 -11.85 4.09
N PHE A 89 12.88 -11.71 4.76
CA PHE A 89 11.56 -11.44 4.16
C PHE A 89 11.08 -10.00 4.45
N SER A 90 11.98 -9.11 4.85
CA SER A 90 11.63 -7.70 5.06
C SER A 90 11.18 -7.05 3.76
N SER A 91 10.14 -6.23 3.85
CA SER A 91 9.53 -5.52 2.73
C SER A 91 9.63 -4.02 2.93
N ALA A 92 10.23 -3.32 1.96
CA ALA A 92 10.28 -1.86 1.92
C ALA A 92 9.31 -1.33 0.87
N PHE A 93 8.56 -0.30 1.22
CA PHE A 93 7.61 0.33 0.30
C PHE A 93 7.94 1.80 0.11
N GLU A 94 7.81 2.25 -1.12
CA GLU A 94 7.60 3.66 -1.46
C GLU A 94 6.09 3.88 -1.55
N LEU A 95 5.57 4.96 -0.94
CA LEU A 95 4.19 5.40 -1.04
C LEU A 95 4.13 6.76 -1.73
N LYS A 96 3.18 6.95 -2.64
CA LYS A 96 2.88 8.26 -3.21
C LYS A 96 1.40 8.57 -3.22
N VAL A 97 1.03 9.74 -2.71
CA VAL A 97 -0.36 10.23 -2.80
C VAL A 97 -0.55 11.07 -4.06
N VAL A 98 -1.38 10.58 -4.97
CA VAL A 98 -1.76 11.31 -6.19
C VAL A 98 -3.15 11.93 -6.02
N ARG A 99 -3.31 13.15 -6.55
CA ARG A 99 -4.54 13.94 -6.36
C ARG A 99 -5.07 14.50 -7.68
N PRO A 100 -5.71 13.66 -8.52
CA PRO A 100 -6.35 14.13 -9.74
C PRO A 100 -7.57 14.99 -9.46
N THR A 101 -7.86 15.92 -10.36
CA THR A 101 -8.99 16.85 -10.25
C THR A 101 -9.97 16.62 -11.40
N ASN A 102 -11.22 17.07 -11.30
CA ASN A 102 -12.20 17.01 -12.39
C ASN A 102 -11.73 17.80 -13.62
N LYS A 103 -11.01 18.91 -13.41
CA LYS A 103 -10.44 19.73 -14.49
C LYS A 103 -9.31 19.01 -15.24
N ASP A 104 -8.59 18.16 -14.53
CA ASP A 104 -7.49 17.36 -15.09
C ASP A 104 -7.50 15.98 -14.43
N TYR A 105 -8.42 15.13 -14.91
CA TYR A 105 -8.56 13.76 -14.40
C TYR A 105 -7.33 12.89 -14.74
N ARG A 106 -6.50 13.37 -15.68
CA ARG A 106 -5.21 12.80 -16.06
C ARG A 106 -4.05 13.43 -15.31
N LYS A 107 -4.30 14.34 -14.36
CA LYS A 107 -3.27 15.13 -13.70
C LYS A 107 -2.15 14.23 -13.22
N ASN A 108 -0.98 14.53 -13.75
CA ASN A 108 0.23 13.79 -13.46
C ASN A 108 0.72 14.18 -12.07
N SER A 109 1.04 13.19 -11.25
CA SER A 109 2.00 13.43 -10.17
C SER A 109 3.33 13.83 -10.80
N ASN A 110 4.00 14.83 -10.21
CA ASN A 110 5.34 15.25 -10.64
C ASN A 110 6.38 14.14 -10.47
N SER A 111 6.11 13.16 -9.60
CA SER A 111 6.89 11.93 -9.44
C SER A 111 5.96 10.73 -9.31
N LEU A 112 6.30 9.61 -9.95
CA LEU A 112 5.61 8.33 -9.83
C LEU A 112 6.08 7.49 -8.63
N GLY A 113 7.12 7.93 -7.91
CA GLY A 113 7.81 7.11 -6.90
C GLY A 113 8.77 6.06 -7.51
N THR A 114 8.85 5.96 -8.83
CA THR A 114 9.71 5.00 -9.54
C THR A 114 11.19 5.15 -9.17
N THR A 115 11.72 6.37 -9.14
CA THR A 115 13.14 6.60 -8.82
C THR A 115 13.48 6.14 -7.41
N GLN A 116 12.61 6.41 -6.45
CA GLN A 116 12.74 5.98 -5.06
C GLN A 116 12.64 4.46 -4.94
N THR A 117 11.66 3.85 -5.61
CA THR A 117 11.49 2.40 -5.67
C THR A 117 12.73 1.70 -6.25
N LEU A 118 13.29 2.22 -7.36
CA LEU A 118 14.54 1.72 -7.93
C LEU A 118 15.72 1.91 -6.96
N GLY A 119 15.69 2.96 -6.13
CA GLY A 119 16.63 3.17 -5.04
C GLY A 119 16.58 2.03 -4.02
N LEU A 120 15.39 1.67 -3.53
CA LEU A 120 15.19 0.52 -2.62
C LEU A 120 15.72 -0.79 -3.22
N ILE A 121 15.50 -1.01 -4.53
CA ILE A 121 16.03 -2.19 -5.23
C ILE A 121 17.56 -2.20 -5.21
N LYS A 122 18.20 -1.06 -5.53
CA LYS A 122 19.67 -0.91 -5.55
C LYS A 122 20.28 -0.99 -4.15
N ASP A 123 19.58 -0.48 -3.15
CA ASP A 123 19.93 -0.61 -1.74
C ASP A 123 19.81 -2.07 -1.28
N GLY A 124 19.14 -2.94 -2.05
CA GLY A 124 19.18 -4.40 -1.86
C GLY A 124 18.19 -4.91 -0.82
N PHE A 125 17.07 -4.21 -0.64
CA PHE A 125 15.95 -4.70 0.17
C PHE A 125 15.39 -6.01 -0.42
N PRO A 126 15.01 -7.01 0.42
CA PRO A 126 14.55 -8.31 -0.07
C PRO A 126 13.28 -8.24 -0.91
N LEU A 127 12.30 -7.49 -0.42
CA LEU A 127 11.01 -7.30 -1.06
C LEU A 127 10.75 -5.79 -1.19
N VAL A 128 10.30 -5.38 -2.37
CA VAL A 128 10.10 -3.96 -2.69
C VAL A 128 8.70 -3.77 -3.26
N GLY A 129 7.96 -2.81 -2.71
CA GLY A 129 6.64 -2.42 -3.20
C GLY A 129 6.58 -0.93 -3.56
N LEU A 130 5.70 -0.62 -4.52
CA LEU A 130 5.27 0.74 -4.79
C LEU A 130 3.77 0.84 -4.51
N ILE A 131 3.39 1.73 -3.61
CA ILE A 131 2.00 2.06 -3.31
C ILE A 131 1.69 3.43 -3.91
N GLN A 132 0.60 3.52 -4.68
CA GLN A 132 0.03 4.82 -5.01
C GLN A 132 -1.41 4.93 -4.52
N VAL A 133 -1.68 5.98 -3.75
CA VAL A 133 -3.00 6.25 -3.21
C VAL A 133 -3.62 7.40 -3.98
N CYS A 134 -4.70 7.10 -4.69
CA CYS A 134 -5.45 8.07 -5.48
C CYS A 134 -6.50 8.75 -4.59
N MET A 135 -6.21 9.97 -4.13
CA MET A 135 -7.13 10.81 -3.37
C MET A 135 -7.72 11.86 -4.30
N ASN A 136 -8.75 11.46 -5.03
CA ASN A 136 -9.43 12.31 -6.01
C ASN A 136 -10.27 13.39 -5.32
N GLU A 137 -10.41 14.56 -5.94
CA GLU A 137 -11.50 15.46 -5.55
C GLU A 137 -12.87 14.83 -5.89
N PRO A 138 -13.94 15.15 -5.16
CA PRO A 138 -15.27 14.62 -5.47
C PRO A 138 -15.66 14.89 -6.92
N ILE A 139 -16.21 13.90 -7.62
CA ILE A 139 -16.60 14.08 -9.01
C ILE A 139 -17.67 15.17 -9.15
N ASN A 140 -17.63 15.94 -10.25
CA ASN A 140 -18.74 16.81 -10.61
C ASN A 140 -20.03 15.96 -10.74
N PRO A 141 -21.14 16.32 -10.07
CA PRO A 141 -22.39 15.56 -10.13
C PRO A 141 -22.89 15.25 -11.54
N VAL A 142 -22.59 16.10 -12.53
CA VAL A 142 -22.91 15.88 -13.95
C VAL A 142 -22.24 14.64 -14.55
N HIS A 143 -21.14 14.16 -13.95
CA HIS A 143 -20.38 13.00 -14.41
C HIS A 143 -20.67 11.73 -13.58
N LEU A 144 -21.61 11.80 -12.62
CA LEU A 144 -22.07 10.60 -11.93
C LEU A 144 -22.70 9.63 -12.93
N GLN A 145 -22.38 8.35 -12.77
CA GLN A 145 -23.02 7.30 -13.54
C GLN A 145 -24.27 6.84 -12.81
N TYR A 146 -25.31 6.55 -13.58
CA TYR A 146 -26.60 6.09 -13.08
C TYR A 146 -26.78 4.63 -13.47
N LEU A 147 -26.95 3.77 -12.47
CA LEU A 147 -27.18 2.34 -12.63
C LEU A 147 -28.57 2.00 -12.09
N PRO A 148 -29.38 1.21 -12.81
CA PRO A 148 -30.64 0.73 -12.28
C PRO A 148 -30.38 -0.18 -11.07
N ASN A 149 -31.20 -0.06 -10.03
CA ASN A 149 -31.22 -1.06 -8.97
C ASN A 149 -31.83 -2.37 -9.50
N PHE A 150 -31.06 -3.46 -9.53
CA PHE A 150 -31.52 -4.76 -10.02
C PHE A 150 -32.59 -5.40 -9.13
N GLU A 151 -32.68 -5.02 -7.85
CA GLU A 151 -33.71 -5.49 -6.92
C GLU A 151 -34.97 -4.62 -6.98
N ASN A 152 -34.83 -3.35 -7.38
CA ASN A 152 -35.95 -2.41 -7.54
C ASN A 152 -35.70 -1.45 -8.70
N VAL A 153 -36.15 -1.78 -9.91
CA VAL A 153 -35.89 -0.99 -11.13
C VAL A 153 -36.44 0.46 -11.10
N SER A 154 -37.28 0.81 -10.13
CA SER A 154 -37.73 2.19 -9.90
C SER A 154 -36.72 3.05 -9.13
N GLU A 155 -35.71 2.41 -8.53
CA GLU A 155 -34.59 3.07 -7.87
C GLU A 155 -33.40 3.17 -8.83
N ILE A 156 -32.78 4.35 -8.84
CA ILE A 156 -31.56 4.61 -9.59
C ILE A 156 -30.43 4.81 -8.59
N PHE A 157 -29.37 4.02 -8.73
CA PHE A 157 -28.13 4.21 -8.01
C PHE A 157 -27.21 5.14 -8.77
N THR A 158 -26.60 6.05 -8.05
CA THR A 158 -25.49 6.85 -8.57
C THR A 158 -24.16 6.20 -8.19
N PHE A 159 -23.13 6.40 -9.00
CA PHE A 159 -21.78 5.92 -8.74
C PHE A 159 -20.76 6.93 -9.27
N ASP A 160 -19.70 7.15 -8.49
CA ASP A 160 -18.54 7.96 -8.90
C ASP A 160 -17.45 7.04 -9.50
N PRO A 161 -17.27 7.04 -10.84
CA PRO A 161 -16.25 6.24 -11.51
C PRO A 161 -14.85 6.87 -11.46
N PHE A 162 -14.71 8.12 -11.02
CA PHE A 162 -13.46 8.87 -11.13
C PHE A 162 -12.29 8.22 -10.38
N PRO A 163 -12.45 7.69 -9.15
CA PRO A 163 -11.36 6.99 -8.48
C PRO A 163 -10.86 5.76 -9.26
N ILE A 164 -11.75 5.00 -9.89
CA ILE A 164 -11.35 3.85 -10.71
C ILE A 164 -10.55 4.32 -11.94
N TYR A 165 -11.02 5.34 -12.65
CA TYR A 165 -10.27 5.87 -13.80
C TYR A 165 -8.90 6.43 -13.41
N SER A 166 -8.81 7.06 -12.24
CA SER A 166 -7.56 7.54 -11.66
C SER A 166 -6.58 6.38 -11.41
N VAL A 167 -7.05 5.33 -10.72
CA VAL A 167 -6.27 4.11 -10.46
C VAL A 167 -5.76 3.48 -11.76
N GLU A 168 -6.65 3.26 -12.74
CA GLU A 168 -6.27 2.66 -14.02
C GLU A 168 -5.25 3.52 -14.80
N THR A 169 -5.39 4.84 -14.71
CA THR A 169 -4.44 5.77 -15.33
C THR A 169 -3.08 5.69 -14.67
N GLN A 170 -3.03 5.62 -13.34
CA GLN A 170 -1.76 5.47 -12.63
C GLN A 170 -1.07 4.15 -12.94
N TYR A 171 -1.80 3.02 -12.96
CA TYR A 171 -1.21 1.74 -13.39
C TYR A 171 -0.61 1.85 -14.79
N LYS A 172 -1.35 2.40 -15.76
CA LYS A 172 -0.83 2.59 -17.14
C LYS A 172 0.42 3.47 -17.20
N ARG A 173 0.62 4.41 -16.25
CA ARG A 173 1.82 5.25 -16.16
C ARG A 173 2.98 4.47 -15.55
N VAL A 174 2.76 3.85 -14.39
CA VAL A 174 3.80 3.07 -13.68
C VAL A 174 4.28 1.91 -14.55
N LEU A 175 3.38 1.21 -15.23
CA LEU A 175 3.73 0.07 -16.10
C LEU A 175 4.50 0.46 -17.38
N LYS A 176 4.57 1.76 -17.72
CA LYS A 176 5.44 2.27 -18.81
C LYS A 176 6.85 2.63 -18.34
N THR A 177 7.11 2.54 -17.03
CA THR A 177 8.43 2.81 -16.47
C THR A 177 9.32 1.57 -16.57
N ASP A 178 10.57 1.72 -16.12
CA ASP A 178 11.59 0.68 -16.03
C ASP A 178 11.50 -0.14 -14.73
N LEU A 179 10.40 -0.03 -13.96
CA LEU A 179 10.21 -0.85 -12.76
C LEU A 179 10.23 -2.34 -13.12
N PRO A 180 11.11 -3.14 -12.50
CA PRO A 180 11.18 -4.56 -12.74
C PRO A 180 9.92 -5.30 -12.29
N LYS A 181 9.63 -6.43 -12.94
CA LYS A 181 8.45 -7.27 -12.63
C LYS A 181 8.42 -7.87 -11.23
N TYR A 182 9.54 -7.86 -10.51
CA TYR A 182 9.60 -8.35 -9.13
C TYR A 182 9.15 -7.29 -8.10
N VAL A 183 8.86 -6.05 -8.53
CA VAL A 183 8.26 -5.03 -7.67
C VAL A 183 6.75 -5.22 -7.65
N GLY A 184 6.16 -5.35 -6.46
CA GLY A 184 4.69 -5.35 -6.34
C GLY A 184 4.14 -3.93 -6.40
N ILE A 185 3.15 -3.70 -7.27
CA ILE A 185 2.57 -2.38 -7.50
C ILE A 185 1.13 -2.37 -7.00
N ASN A 186 0.87 -1.68 -5.88
CA ASN A 186 -0.49 -1.55 -5.34
C ASN A 186 -1.00 -0.11 -5.51
N ILE A 187 -1.92 0.09 -6.45
CA ILE A 187 -2.56 1.39 -6.68
C ILE A 187 -4.06 1.26 -6.43
N PHE A 188 -4.59 2.14 -5.57
CA PHE A 188 -6.00 2.16 -5.20
C PHE A 188 -6.50 3.57 -4.92
N GLY A 189 -7.81 3.77 -5.09
CA GLY A 189 -8.53 4.99 -4.72
C GLY A 189 -8.82 4.99 -3.23
N LEU A 190 -8.68 6.14 -2.60
CA LEU A 190 -9.00 6.37 -1.19
C LEU A 190 -9.96 7.53 -1.06
N SER A 191 -11.12 7.28 -0.46
CA SER A 191 -12.15 8.27 -0.16
C SER A 191 -12.78 8.01 1.21
N PHE A 192 -13.59 8.95 1.70
CA PHE A 192 -14.25 8.86 3.01
C PHE A 192 -15.74 9.19 2.89
N THR A 193 -16.59 8.42 3.57
CA THR A 193 -18.02 8.77 3.71
C THR A 193 -18.22 9.98 4.62
N GLN A 194 -19.46 10.47 4.74
CA GLN A 194 -19.85 11.52 5.68
C GLN A 194 -19.56 11.16 7.15
N GLU A 195 -19.63 9.87 7.48
CA GLU A 195 -19.32 9.31 8.78
C GLU A 195 -17.82 9.03 8.95
N PHE A 196 -16.97 9.54 8.03
CA PHE A 196 -15.53 9.31 7.99
C PHE A 196 -15.12 7.84 7.84
N ILE A 197 -16.01 7.00 7.30
CA ILE A 197 -15.68 5.61 6.99
C ILE A 197 -14.80 5.58 5.75
N MET A 198 -13.66 4.89 5.84
CA MET A 198 -12.73 4.72 4.73
C MET A 198 -13.32 3.83 3.64
N VAL A 199 -13.22 4.28 2.38
CA VAL A 199 -13.63 3.52 1.20
C VAL A 199 -12.44 3.41 0.26
N THR A 200 -12.06 2.17 -0.07
CA THR A 200 -11.00 1.87 -1.04
C THR A 200 -11.56 1.31 -2.33
N GLN A 201 -10.98 1.70 -3.45
CA GLN A 201 -11.39 1.26 -4.78
C GLN A 201 -10.20 0.72 -5.56
N HIS A 202 -10.35 -0.48 -6.10
CA HIS A 202 -9.29 -1.19 -6.81
C HIS A 202 -9.72 -1.48 -8.25
N SER A 203 -8.77 -1.50 -9.18
CA SER A 203 -9.04 -1.97 -10.54
C SER A 203 -8.73 -3.46 -10.67
N MET A 204 -9.74 -4.24 -11.03
CA MET A 204 -9.59 -5.68 -11.29
C MET A 204 -8.72 -5.98 -12.52
N LYS A 205 -8.52 -5.01 -13.41
CA LYS A 205 -7.73 -5.20 -14.65
C LYS A 205 -6.23 -5.35 -14.39
N PHE A 206 -5.75 -4.93 -13.22
CA PHE A 206 -4.32 -4.83 -12.92
C PHE A 206 -3.90 -5.69 -11.73
N THR A 207 -4.74 -6.63 -11.29
CA THR A 207 -4.44 -7.52 -10.15
C THR A 207 -3.15 -8.31 -10.33
N GLY A 208 -2.85 -8.75 -11.55
CA GLY A 208 -1.61 -9.47 -11.87
C GLY A 208 -0.30 -8.68 -11.75
N PHE A 209 -0.36 -7.38 -11.42
CA PHE A 209 0.83 -6.53 -11.18
C PHE A 209 1.03 -6.18 -9.70
N GLN A 210 0.13 -6.61 -8.83
CA GLN A 210 0.20 -6.27 -7.41
C GLN A 210 1.21 -7.12 -6.66
N GLU A 211 1.44 -8.34 -7.14
CA GLU A 211 2.36 -9.31 -6.52
C GLU A 211 3.81 -8.85 -6.64
N GLY A 212 4.51 -8.87 -5.51
CA GLY A 212 5.96 -8.72 -5.44
C GLY A 212 6.66 -10.07 -5.52
N TYR A 213 7.94 -10.03 -5.83
CA TYR A 213 8.84 -11.19 -5.80
C TYR A 213 10.15 -10.78 -5.14
N PHE A 214 10.97 -11.75 -4.76
CA PHE A 214 12.30 -11.47 -4.23
C PHE A 214 13.12 -10.65 -5.21
N ASN A 215 13.69 -9.57 -4.71
CA ASN A 215 14.64 -8.75 -5.44
C ASN A 215 15.91 -9.57 -5.72
N PRO A 216 16.27 -9.81 -6.99
CA PRO A 216 17.50 -10.54 -7.34
C PRO A 216 18.78 -9.81 -6.90
N ASN A 217 18.68 -8.51 -6.58
CA ASN A 217 19.79 -7.70 -6.07
C ASN A 217 19.80 -7.60 -4.53
N THR A 218 19.11 -8.50 -3.84
CA THR A 218 19.07 -8.53 -2.36
C THR A 218 20.49 -8.57 -1.79
N LYS A 219 20.78 -7.71 -0.81
CA LYS A 219 22.09 -7.62 -0.15
C LYS A 219 22.00 -8.09 1.29
N GLN A 220 22.89 -9.00 1.68
CA GLN A 220 23.02 -9.45 3.07
C GLN A 220 23.38 -8.30 4.03
N SER A 221 24.14 -7.31 3.56
CA SER A 221 24.43 -6.10 4.33
C SER A 221 23.16 -5.33 4.69
N THR A 222 22.20 -5.24 3.78
CA THR A 222 20.93 -4.52 3.98
C THR A 222 20.03 -5.26 4.96
N ILE A 223 19.95 -6.59 4.84
CA ILE A 223 19.26 -7.43 5.82
C ILE A 223 19.87 -7.24 7.22
N LYS A 224 21.20 -7.23 7.33
CA LYS A 224 21.89 -7.02 8.61
C LYS A 224 21.66 -5.63 9.18
N SER A 225 21.64 -4.60 8.34
CA SER A 225 21.29 -3.23 8.70
C SER A 225 19.88 -3.15 9.30
N ILE A 226 18.89 -3.79 8.66
CA ILE A 226 17.51 -3.85 9.16
C ILE A 226 17.46 -4.57 10.52
N GLU A 227 18.14 -5.72 10.65
CA GLU A 227 18.23 -6.45 11.91
C GLU A 227 18.82 -5.58 13.04
N ASN A 228 19.92 -4.88 12.75
CA ASN A 228 20.59 -4.03 13.74
C ASN A 228 19.69 -2.86 14.18
N HIS A 229 19.07 -2.17 13.22
CA HIS A 229 18.13 -1.09 13.51
C HIS A 229 16.95 -1.59 14.35
N PHE A 230 16.36 -2.72 13.96
CA PHE A 230 15.25 -3.32 14.70
C PHE A 230 15.62 -3.66 16.15
N LYS A 231 16.84 -4.17 16.39
CA LYS A 231 17.32 -4.49 17.74
C LYS A 231 17.57 -3.26 18.59
N GLN A 232 18.01 -2.17 17.97
CA GLN A 232 18.35 -0.91 18.66
C GLN A 232 17.13 -0.02 18.90
N HIS A 233 16.12 -0.10 18.02
CA HIS A 233 14.98 0.82 17.96
C HIS A 233 13.65 0.07 17.88
N ARG A 234 13.50 -1.01 18.64
CA ARG A 234 12.31 -1.86 18.59
C ARG A 234 11.03 -1.08 18.92
N GLU A 235 11.12 -0.06 19.76
CA GLU A 235 10.05 0.84 20.15
C GLU A 235 9.45 1.63 18.98
N LEU A 236 10.18 1.78 17.87
CA LEU A 236 9.68 2.43 16.65
C LEU A 236 8.84 1.51 15.75
N TYR A 237 8.71 0.23 16.11
CA TYR A 237 7.97 -0.76 15.34
C TYR A 237 6.62 -1.06 15.99
N ILE A 238 5.55 -0.79 15.23
CA ILE A 238 4.19 -1.19 15.56
C ILE A 238 4.06 -2.69 15.27
N GLU A 239 3.68 -3.44 16.29
CA GLU A 239 3.44 -4.88 16.18
C GLU A 239 1.99 -5.16 15.76
N LYS A 240 1.81 -5.89 14.66
CA LYS A 240 0.53 -6.42 14.18
C LYS A 240 0.53 -7.93 14.32
N VAL A 241 -0.23 -8.45 15.26
CA VAL A 241 -0.39 -9.90 15.50
C VAL A 241 -1.67 -10.41 14.84
N ASN A 242 -1.64 -11.67 14.39
CA ASN A 242 -2.81 -12.38 13.91
C ASN A 242 -3.81 -12.52 15.06
N THR A 243 -4.89 -11.75 15.04
CA THR A 243 -5.97 -11.93 16.01
C THR A 243 -6.74 -13.20 15.63
N PRO A 244 -6.84 -14.20 16.53
CA PRO A 244 -7.83 -15.26 16.35
C PRO A 244 -9.17 -14.56 16.22
N THR A 245 -9.92 -14.87 15.15
CA THR A 245 -11.27 -14.37 15.00
C THR A 245 -12.02 -14.76 16.27
N SER A 246 -12.47 -13.77 17.04
CA SER A 246 -13.42 -14.02 18.12
C SER A 246 -14.52 -14.88 17.53
N GLN A 247 -14.68 -16.09 18.05
CA GLN A 247 -15.86 -16.88 17.75
C GLN A 247 -17.07 -15.96 17.87
N ASN A 248 -17.95 -15.99 16.89
CA ASN A 248 -19.30 -15.45 17.02
C ASN A 248 -19.89 -16.02 18.32
N ILE A 249 -19.82 -15.26 19.40
CA ILE A 249 -20.70 -15.44 20.56
C ILE A 249 -22.04 -14.92 20.08
N ARG A 250 -22.77 -15.80 19.40
CA ARG A 250 -24.22 -15.72 19.33
C ARG A 250 -24.71 -16.36 20.62
N ASP A 251 -24.98 -15.52 21.61
CA ASP A 251 -26.03 -15.78 22.59
C ASP A 251 -27.25 -14.97 22.17
#